data_AF-A0ABD2PWP6-F1
#
_entry.id   AF-A0ABD2PWP6-F1
#
_cell.length_a   1.000
_cell.length_b   1.000
_cell.length_c   1.000
_cell.angle_alpha   90.00
_cell.angle_beta   90.00
_cell.angle_gamma   90.00
#
_symmetry.space_group_name_H-M   'P 1'
#
loop_
_entity.id
_entity.type
_entity.pdbx_description
1 polymer ?
#
loop_
_entity_poly.entity_id
_entity_poly.type
_entity_poly.pdbx_seq_one_letter_code
_entity_poly.pdbx_strand_id
1 'polypeptide(L)'
;MELEANPEFVKAKLYLQSIRSDKYSLYDHLAAVIKRILEQRPKSGLAQFELLSFAVKKGRQLPYQFRTVINDEPGASRAYKIAQNEKQLFEFDDEEEPNENLPDFAAWEYLIDKSCVGINKTECFKIWLALRRLLKANPDLAEVRFWGKIHTATNPYYLLEVGANETSQELAGPWDKPEMEADVVEIGHNQEPKNFHCLFPLND
;
A
#
# COMPACT_ATOMS: atom_id res chain seq x y z
N MET A 1 -4.25 -36.35 50.61
CA MET A 1 -4.73 -35.12 51.26
C MET A 1 -5.23 -34.23 50.14
N GLU A 2 -6.45 -34.48 49.70
CA GLU A 2 -7.11 -33.67 48.68
C GLU A 2 -7.46 -32.34 49.35
N LEU A 3 -6.80 -31.27 48.93
CA LEU A 3 -7.17 -29.92 49.31
C LEU A 3 -8.54 -29.65 48.68
N GLU A 4 -9.61 -29.82 49.45
CA GLU A 4 -10.95 -29.40 49.05
C GLU A 4 -10.88 -27.93 48.63
N ALA A 5 -11.12 -27.67 47.34
CA ALA A 5 -11.02 -26.34 46.78
C ALA A 5 -12.11 -25.47 47.42
N ASN A 6 -11.69 -24.51 48.25
CA ASN A 6 -12.58 -23.58 48.94
C ASN A 6 -13.62 -23.00 47.94
N PRO A 7 -14.93 -23.09 48.21
CA PRO A 7 -15.97 -22.64 47.29
C PRO A 7 -15.83 -21.16 46.91
N GLU A 8 -15.28 -20.33 47.80
CA GLU A 8 -14.98 -18.92 47.51
C GLU A 8 -13.87 -18.76 46.46
N PHE A 9 -12.85 -19.62 46.52
CA PHE A 9 -11.76 -19.63 45.55
C PHE A 9 -12.26 -19.97 44.15
N VAL A 10 -13.15 -20.95 44.03
CA VAL A 10 -13.78 -21.33 42.76
C VAL A 10 -14.58 -20.15 42.20
N LYS A 11 -15.37 -19.48 43.04
CA LYS A 11 -16.16 -18.30 42.64
C LYS A 11 -15.28 -17.14 42.15
N ALA A 12 -14.20 -16.83 42.88
CA ALA A 12 -13.25 -15.78 42.51
C ALA A 12 -12.53 -16.10 41.18
N LYS A 13 -12.13 -17.35 40.98
CA LYS A 13 -11.48 -17.80 39.74
C LYS A 13 -12.41 -17.62 38.54
N LEU A 14 -13.67 -18.05 38.64
CA LEU A 14 -14.66 -17.90 37.57
C LEU A 14 -14.90 -16.42 37.22
N TYR A 15 -14.95 -15.55 38.23
CA TYR A 15 -15.08 -14.11 38.02
C TYR A 15 -13.86 -13.51 37.27
N LEU A 16 -12.64 -13.87 37.65
CA LEU A 16 -11.44 -13.38 36.95
C LEU A 16 -11.32 -13.91 35.51
N GLN A 17 -11.92 -15.08 35.23
CA GLN A 17 -11.98 -15.66 33.89
C GLN A 17 -13.06 -15.01 33.01
N SER A 18 -14.16 -14.51 33.60
CA SER A 18 -15.22 -13.83 32.86
C SER A 18 -14.80 -12.45 32.37
N ILE A 19 -13.89 -11.77 33.08
CA ILE A 19 -13.28 -10.51 32.64
C ILE A 19 -12.26 -10.81 31.53
N ARG A 20 -12.68 -10.61 30.28
CA ARG A 20 -11.84 -10.84 29.09
C ARG A 20 -11.52 -9.52 28.39
N SER A 21 -10.27 -9.39 27.95
CA SER A 21 -9.86 -8.35 27.01
C SER A 21 -9.30 -9.04 25.76
N ASP A 22 -9.97 -8.82 24.63
CA ASP A 22 -9.57 -9.37 23.33
C ASP A 22 -9.42 -10.91 23.38
N LYS A 23 -8.19 -11.46 23.39
CA LYS A 23 -7.90 -12.91 23.32
C LYS A 23 -7.72 -13.61 24.68
N TYR A 24 -7.46 -12.90 25.78
CA TYR A 24 -7.10 -13.51 27.07
C TYR A 24 -7.96 -12.98 28.23
N SER A 25 -8.12 -13.80 29.27
CA SER A 25 -8.77 -13.36 30.51
C SER A 25 -7.80 -12.63 31.45
N LEU A 26 -8.35 -11.84 32.39
CA LEU A 26 -7.58 -11.23 33.46
C LEU A 26 -6.83 -12.29 34.29
N TYR A 27 -7.48 -13.44 34.54
CA TYR A 27 -6.85 -14.60 35.17
C TYR A 27 -5.59 -15.05 34.43
N ASP A 28 -5.65 -15.20 33.11
CA ASP A 28 -4.52 -15.65 32.30
C ASP A 28 -3.36 -14.65 32.33
N HIS A 29 -3.66 -13.35 32.41
CA HIS A 29 -2.65 -12.30 32.54
C HIS A 29 -1.94 -12.37 33.89
N LEU A 30 -2.71 -12.38 34.99
CA LEU A 30 -2.16 -12.45 36.35
C LEU A 30 -1.33 -13.72 36.57
N ALA A 31 -1.82 -14.88 36.09
CA ALA A 31 -1.08 -16.14 36.18
C ALA A 31 0.29 -16.07 35.49
N ALA A 32 0.39 -15.35 34.38
CA ALA A 32 1.65 -15.20 33.65
C ALA A 32 2.62 -14.18 34.27
N VAL A 33 2.09 -13.12 34.87
CA VAL A 33 2.91 -12.20 35.67
C VAL A 33 3.50 -12.94 36.87
N ILE A 34 2.69 -13.73 37.57
CA ILE A 34 3.16 -14.58 38.69
C ILE A 34 4.22 -15.56 38.19
N LYS A 35 3.99 -16.24 37.06
CA LYS A 35 4.98 -17.13 36.45
C LYS A 35 6.31 -16.42 36.18
N ARG A 36 6.28 -15.21 35.62
CA ARG A 36 7.49 -14.40 35.35
C ARG A 36 8.23 -13.99 36.62
N ILE A 37 7.50 -13.64 37.69
CA ILE A 37 8.11 -13.33 38.99
C ILE A 37 8.81 -14.55 39.57
N LEU A 38 8.19 -15.74 39.46
CA LEU A 38 8.77 -16.99 39.93
C LEU A 38 10.03 -17.40 39.16
N GLU A 39 10.06 -17.14 37.85
CA GLU A 39 11.22 -17.39 36.98
C GLU A 39 12.39 -16.44 37.29
N GLN A 40 12.11 -15.14 37.42
CA GLN A 40 13.17 -14.12 37.56
C GLN A 40 13.64 -13.90 39.00
N ARG A 41 12.85 -14.32 40.00
CA ARG A 41 13.11 -14.18 41.43
C ARG A 41 13.74 -12.81 41.80
N PRO A 42 13.05 -11.71 41.49
CA PRO A 42 13.58 -10.38 41.77
C PRO A 42 13.73 -10.15 43.28
N LYS A 43 14.76 -9.38 43.67
CA LYS A 43 15.02 -9.01 45.07
C LYS A 43 13.84 -8.25 45.71
N SER A 44 13.08 -7.51 44.93
CA SER A 44 11.83 -6.88 45.34
C SER A 44 10.75 -7.13 44.28
N GLY A 45 9.91 -8.14 44.53
CA GLY A 45 8.83 -8.53 43.62
C GLY A 45 7.75 -7.46 43.47
N LEU A 46 7.43 -6.73 44.53
CA LEU A 46 6.42 -5.67 44.51
C LEU A 46 6.88 -4.46 43.68
N ALA A 47 8.14 -4.02 43.87
CA ALA A 47 8.67 -2.87 43.13
C ALA A 47 8.78 -3.14 41.62
N GLN A 48 9.00 -4.40 41.23
CA GLN A 48 9.12 -4.81 39.83
C GLN A 48 7.80 -5.31 39.24
N PHE A 49 6.73 -5.38 40.03
CA PHE A 49 5.45 -5.94 39.60
C PHE A 49 4.86 -5.20 38.40
N GLU A 50 4.89 -3.87 38.42
CA GLU A 50 4.38 -3.05 37.31
C GLU A 50 5.20 -3.21 36.04
N LEU A 51 6.53 -3.25 36.18
CA LEU A 51 7.43 -3.50 35.05
C LEU A 51 7.17 -4.87 34.41
N LEU A 52 6.95 -5.89 35.23
CA LEU A 52 6.68 -7.25 34.78
C LEU A 52 5.28 -7.40 34.19
N SER A 53 4.26 -6.77 34.77
CA SER A 53 2.90 -6.76 34.21
C SER A 53 2.87 -6.05 32.86
N PHE A 54 3.58 -4.92 32.74
CA PHE A 54 3.77 -4.22 31.47
C PHE A 54 4.50 -5.10 30.44
N ALA A 55 5.59 -5.78 30.83
CA ALA A 55 6.32 -6.67 29.94
C ALA A 55 5.48 -7.85 29.45
N VAL A 56 4.67 -8.46 30.32
CA VAL A 56 3.75 -9.56 29.95
C VAL A 56 2.61 -9.04 29.06
N LYS A 57 2.08 -7.85 29.35
CA LYS A 57 1.03 -7.23 28.52
C LYS A 57 1.58 -6.89 27.12
N LYS A 58 2.76 -6.28 27.05
CA LYS A 58 3.45 -5.95 25.79
C LYS A 58 3.81 -7.22 25.01
N GLY A 59 4.38 -8.24 25.66
CA GLY A 59 4.74 -9.50 25.01
C GLY A 59 3.54 -10.30 24.46
N ARG A 60 2.32 -10.03 24.94
CA ARG A 60 1.08 -10.72 24.52
C ARG A 60 0.22 -9.90 23.56
N GLN A 61 0.17 -8.59 23.73
CA GLN A 61 -0.54 -7.67 22.81
C GLN A 61 0.18 -7.48 21.49
N LEU A 62 1.44 -7.89 21.41
CA LEU A 62 2.17 -7.94 20.17
C LEU A 62 1.89 -9.29 19.46
N PRO A 63 1.08 -9.34 18.39
CA PRO A 63 1.17 -10.41 17.38
C PRO A 63 2.47 -10.31 16.55
N TYR A 64 3.46 -9.59 17.07
CA TYR A 64 4.49 -8.93 16.32
C TYR A 64 5.66 -8.81 17.28
N GLN A 65 6.41 -9.90 17.40
CA GLN A 65 7.79 -9.80 17.86
C GLN A 65 8.35 -8.51 17.29
N PHE A 66 8.99 -7.68 18.14
CA PHE A 66 9.92 -6.64 17.75
C PHE A 66 10.24 -6.72 16.26
N ARG A 67 9.40 -6.11 15.42
CA ARG A 67 9.83 -5.82 14.08
C ARG A 67 10.76 -4.67 14.36
N THR A 68 12.02 -5.02 14.59
CA THR A 68 13.12 -4.11 14.31
C THR A 68 12.67 -3.39 13.05
N VAL A 69 12.66 -2.07 13.05
CA VAL A 69 12.27 -1.21 11.92
C VAL A 69 12.99 -1.60 10.60
N ILE A 70 13.92 -2.56 10.69
CA ILE A 70 14.87 -3.10 9.74
C ILE A 70 14.40 -4.44 9.13
N ASN A 71 13.58 -5.27 9.80
CA ASN A 71 13.17 -6.59 9.30
C ASN A 71 11.67 -6.65 8.98
N ASP A 72 11.23 -5.77 8.09
CA ASP A 72 10.02 -6.03 7.30
C ASP A 72 10.34 -7.23 6.39
N GLU A 73 9.90 -8.44 6.75
CA GLU A 73 9.66 -9.44 5.70
C GLU A 73 8.73 -8.77 4.68
N PRO A 74 9.11 -8.74 3.39
CA PRO A 74 8.32 -8.08 2.36
C PRO A 74 7.02 -8.85 2.18
N GLY A 75 6.03 -8.53 3.00
CA GLY A 75 4.68 -8.97 2.77
C GLY A 75 4.29 -8.51 1.37
N ALA A 76 3.52 -9.33 0.66
CA ALA A 76 2.94 -9.02 -0.66
C ALA A 76 1.89 -7.88 -0.61
N SER A 77 2.06 -6.93 0.31
CA SER A 77 1.29 -5.71 0.42
C SER A 77 1.35 -4.92 -0.87
N ARG A 78 0.25 -4.25 -1.19
CA ARG A 78 0.12 -3.38 -2.35
C ARG A 78 1.22 -2.30 -2.40
N ALA A 79 1.57 -1.74 -1.25
CA ALA A 79 2.64 -0.74 -1.14
C ALA A 79 4.01 -1.32 -1.54
N TYR A 80 4.27 -2.58 -1.21
CA TYR A 80 5.51 -3.26 -1.60
C TYR A 80 5.61 -3.44 -3.12
N LYS A 81 4.52 -3.86 -3.78
CA LYS A 81 4.47 -3.98 -5.25
C LYS A 81 4.71 -2.63 -5.94
N ILE A 82 4.10 -1.56 -5.43
CA ILE A 82 4.31 -0.20 -5.94
C ILE A 82 5.79 0.20 -5.76
N ALA A 83 6.36 0.00 -4.58
CA ALA A 83 7.75 0.34 -4.30
C ALA A 83 8.75 -0.44 -5.17
N GLN A 84 8.47 -1.72 -5.47
CA GLN A 84 9.29 -2.52 -6.38
C GLN A 84 9.28 -1.97 -7.81
N ASN A 85 8.11 -1.57 -8.31
CA ASN A 85 8.01 -0.91 -9.61
C ASN A 85 8.72 0.45 -9.59
N GLU A 86 8.55 1.23 -8.53
CA GLU A 86 9.20 2.54 -8.37
C GLU A 86 10.73 2.43 -8.31
N LYS A 87 11.27 1.36 -7.71
CA LYS A 87 12.71 1.12 -7.64
C LYS A 87 13.35 1.08 -9.02
N GLN A 88 12.69 0.47 -10.00
CA GLN A 88 13.17 0.39 -11.39
C GLN A 88 13.32 1.75 -12.06
N LEU A 89 12.64 2.78 -11.54
CA LEU A 89 12.82 4.14 -12.03
C LEU A 89 14.14 4.75 -11.57
N PHE A 90 14.81 4.25 -10.53
CA PHE A 90 16.05 4.81 -10.01
C PHE A 90 17.32 4.10 -10.51
N GLU A 91 17.15 2.98 -11.20
CA GLU A 91 18.26 2.23 -11.80
C GLU A 91 18.61 2.92 -13.13
N PHE A 92 19.66 3.74 -13.12
CA PHE A 92 20.15 4.50 -14.27
C PHE A 92 21.61 4.20 -14.58
N ASP A 93 21.95 4.26 -15.87
CA ASP A 93 23.32 4.43 -16.33
C ASP A 93 23.62 5.93 -16.44
N ASP A 94 24.68 6.39 -15.75
CA ASP A 94 25.09 7.79 -15.67
C ASP A 94 25.67 8.35 -17.00
N GLU A 95 25.79 7.51 -18.03
CA GLU A 95 26.47 7.84 -19.30
C GLU A 95 25.52 8.45 -20.37
N GLU A 96 24.22 8.60 -20.10
CA GLU A 96 23.26 9.05 -21.12
C GLU A 96 23.04 10.57 -21.13
N GLU A 97 23.15 11.16 -22.33
CA GLU A 97 22.90 12.58 -22.54
C GLU A 97 21.42 12.96 -22.29
N PRO A 98 21.16 14.15 -21.73
CA PRO A 98 19.81 14.62 -21.50
C PRO A 98 19.05 14.79 -22.84
N ASN A 99 17.91 14.11 -22.96
CA ASN A 99 17.04 14.25 -24.12
C ASN A 99 16.44 15.68 -24.17
N GLU A 100 16.60 16.38 -25.29
CA GLU A 100 16.13 17.76 -25.49
C GLU A 100 14.60 17.90 -25.34
N ASN A 101 13.85 16.82 -25.57
CA ASN A 101 12.39 16.81 -25.47
C ASN A 101 11.87 16.71 -24.02
N LEU A 102 12.76 16.57 -23.04
CA LEU A 102 12.41 16.47 -21.63
C LEU A 102 12.40 17.88 -21.00
N PRO A 103 11.33 18.26 -20.25
CA PRO A 103 11.30 19.54 -19.58
C PRO A 103 12.43 19.66 -18.54
N ASP A 104 12.98 20.87 -18.40
CA ASP A 104 13.96 21.18 -17.35
C ASP A 104 13.35 20.95 -15.98
N PHE A 105 13.86 19.92 -15.30
CA PHE A 105 13.40 19.51 -13.98
C PHE A 105 13.54 20.62 -12.96
N ALA A 106 14.67 21.35 -12.96
CA ALA A 106 14.97 22.34 -11.94
C ALA A 106 14.01 23.54 -12.05
N ALA A 107 13.75 23.99 -13.28
CA ALA A 107 12.76 25.03 -13.53
C ALA A 107 11.34 24.56 -13.17
N TRP A 108 10.97 23.32 -13.53
CA TRP A 108 9.65 22.77 -13.28
C TRP A 108 9.38 22.55 -11.78
N GLU A 109 10.32 21.95 -11.04
CA GLU A 109 10.25 21.76 -9.59
C GLU A 109 10.10 23.10 -8.87
N TYR A 110 10.89 24.10 -9.27
CA TYR A 110 10.81 25.44 -8.71
C TYR A 110 9.42 26.05 -8.88
N LEU A 111 8.83 25.95 -10.07
CA LEU A 111 7.49 26.48 -10.33
C LEU A 111 6.41 25.77 -9.52
N ILE A 112 6.49 24.44 -9.37
CA ILE A 112 5.55 23.67 -8.55
C ILE A 112 5.67 24.07 -7.08
N ASP A 113 6.88 24.14 -6.53
CA ASP A 113 7.14 24.53 -5.15
C ASP A 113 6.61 25.94 -4.85
N LYS A 114 6.70 26.86 -5.82
CA LYS A 114 6.15 28.23 -5.71
C LYS A 114 4.64 28.31 -5.92
N SER A 115 4.06 27.39 -6.67
CA SER A 115 2.61 27.40 -6.94
C SER A 115 1.77 26.97 -5.73
N CYS A 116 2.38 26.44 -4.66
CA CYS A 116 1.69 25.84 -3.51
C CYS A 116 0.69 24.73 -3.91
N VAL A 117 0.84 24.15 -5.11
CA VAL A 117 -0.01 23.07 -5.62
C VAL A 117 0.57 21.71 -5.22
N GLY A 118 -0.31 20.79 -4.83
CA GLY A 118 -0.06 19.65 -3.95
C GLY A 118 0.73 18.43 -4.49
N ILE A 119 1.74 18.62 -5.35
CA ILE A 119 2.69 17.55 -5.70
C ILE A 119 3.99 17.79 -4.92
N ASN A 120 4.47 16.78 -4.21
CA ASN A 120 5.70 16.89 -3.44
C ASN A 120 6.96 16.76 -4.34
N LYS A 121 8.10 17.22 -3.84
CA LYS A 121 9.38 17.21 -4.59
C LYS A 121 9.80 15.81 -5.01
N THR A 122 9.61 14.83 -4.14
CA THR A 122 9.95 13.43 -4.40
C THR A 122 9.11 12.83 -5.52
N GLU A 123 7.83 13.16 -5.59
CA GLU A 123 6.88 12.71 -6.61
C GLU A 123 7.14 13.43 -7.92
N CYS A 124 7.46 14.74 -7.88
CA CYS A 124 7.95 15.47 -9.07
C CYS A 124 9.16 14.75 -9.68
N PHE A 125 10.15 14.41 -8.85
CA PHE A 125 11.33 13.69 -9.33
C PHE A 125 10.95 12.34 -9.96
N LYS A 126 10.12 11.53 -9.29
CA LYS A 126 9.64 10.25 -9.85
C LYS A 126 8.91 10.42 -11.18
N ILE A 127 8.06 11.43 -11.32
CA ILE A 127 7.35 11.73 -12.57
C ILE A 127 8.35 12.07 -13.67
N TRP A 128 9.35 12.91 -13.37
CA TRP A 128 10.40 13.27 -14.32
C TRP A 128 11.23 12.05 -14.76
N LEU A 129 11.58 11.15 -13.84
CA LEU A 129 12.24 9.89 -14.17
C LEU A 129 11.37 9.00 -15.07
N ALA A 130 10.06 8.95 -14.81
CA ALA A 130 9.12 8.19 -15.63
C ALA A 130 9.03 8.73 -17.05
N LEU A 131 8.98 10.07 -17.20
CA LEU A 131 9.00 10.75 -18.50
C LEU A 131 10.27 10.44 -19.29
N ARG A 132 11.43 10.51 -18.62
CA ARG A 132 12.72 10.18 -19.22
C ARG A 132 12.75 8.75 -19.74
N ARG A 133 12.26 7.79 -18.94
CA ARG A 133 12.17 6.38 -19.33
C ARG A 133 11.20 6.16 -20.49
N LEU A 134 10.09 6.90 -20.54
CA LEU A 134 9.09 6.82 -21.60
C LEU A 134 9.63 7.33 -22.94
N LEU A 135 10.33 8.47 -22.95
CA LEU A 135 10.99 9.02 -24.14
C LEU A 135 12.10 8.10 -24.65
N LYS A 136 12.83 7.43 -23.74
CA LYS A 136 13.84 6.43 -24.12
C LYS A 136 13.21 5.20 -24.78
N ALA A 137 12.06 4.74 -24.27
CA ALA A 137 11.36 3.59 -24.83
C ALA A 137 10.71 3.91 -26.18
N ASN A 138 10.32 5.16 -26.41
CA ASN A 138 9.64 5.61 -27.63
C ASN A 138 10.31 6.89 -28.16
N PRO A 139 11.38 6.77 -28.97
CA PRO A 139 12.10 7.91 -29.51
C PRO A 139 11.28 8.72 -30.55
N ASP A 140 10.18 8.15 -31.06
CA ASP A 140 9.33 8.78 -32.08
C ASP A 140 8.45 9.93 -31.52
N LEU A 141 8.44 10.10 -30.19
CA LEU A 141 7.64 11.12 -29.51
C LEU A 141 8.36 12.48 -29.55
N ALA A 142 7.74 13.48 -30.19
CA ALA A 142 8.33 14.83 -30.27
C ALA A 142 8.28 15.59 -28.95
N GLU A 143 7.12 15.66 -28.30
CA GLU A 143 6.97 16.45 -27.09
C GLU A 143 6.16 15.66 -26.05
N VAL A 144 6.63 15.63 -24.80
CA VAL A 144 5.88 15.00 -23.71
C VAL A 144 5.73 16.01 -22.58
N ARG A 145 4.48 16.25 -22.18
CA ARG A 145 4.12 17.19 -21.11
C ARG A 145 3.31 16.49 -20.04
N PHE A 146 3.70 16.68 -18.78
CA PHE A 146 2.89 16.26 -17.65
C PHE A 146 1.69 17.22 -17.47
N TRP A 147 0.48 16.69 -17.54
CA TRP A 147 -0.74 17.47 -17.33
C TRP A 147 -1.12 17.53 -15.85
N GLY A 148 -1.18 16.38 -15.19
CA GLY A 148 -1.63 16.31 -13.81
C GLY A 148 -1.92 14.91 -13.30
N LYS A 149 -2.49 14.86 -12.09
CA LYS A 149 -2.85 13.64 -11.37
C LYS A 149 -4.32 13.65 -11.01
N ILE A 150 -5.03 12.58 -11.34
CA ILE A 150 -6.43 12.36 -10.96
C ILE A 150 -6.48 11.32 -9.85
N HIS A 151 -7.07 11.70 -8.72
CA HIS A 151 -7.31 10.78 -7.62
C HIS A 151 -8.61 10.01 -7.84
N THR A 152 -8.57 8.69 -7.66
CA THR A 152 -9.76 7.83 -7.67
C THR A 152 -9.87 7.02 -6.39
N ALA A 153 -11.01 6.36 -6.18
CA ALA A 153 -11.24 5.50 -5.01
C ALA A 153 -10.26 4.32 -4.92
N THR A 154 -9.72 3.88 -6.05
CA THR A 154 -8.79 2.76 -6.11
C THR A 154 -7.35 3.26 -6.24
N ASN A 155 -6.99 3.84 -7.38
CA ASN A 155 -5.62 4.25 -7.73
C ASN A 155 -5.56 5.67 -8.33
N PRO A 156 -4.53 6.46 -8.03
CA PRO A 156 -4.31 7.69 -8.76
C PRO A 156 -3.84 7.40 -10.20
N TYR A 157 -4.28 8.23 -11.14
CA TYR A 157 -3.82 8.22 -12.53
C TYR A 157 -2.96 9.45 -12.79
N TYR A 158 -1.82 9.26 -13.46
CA TYR A 158 -0.97 10.33 -13.96
C TYR A 158 -1.25 10.52 -15.44
N LEU A 159 -1.52 11.75 -15.86
CA LEU A 159 -1.87 12.09 -17.23
C LEU A 159 -0.70 12.77 -17.90
N LEU A 160 -0.36 12.27 -19.09
CA LEU A 160 0.69 12.78 -19.95
C LEU A 160 0.06 13.17 -21.27
N GLU A 161 0.34 14.40 -21.70
CA GLU A 161 0.07 14.87 -23.04
C GLU A 161 1.29 14.55 -23.89
N VAL A 162 1.07 13.99 -25.08
CA VAL A 162 2.13 13.65 -26.01
C VAL A 162 1.82 14.31 -27.34
N GLY A 163 2.77 15.07 -27.87
CA GLY A 163 2.69 15.66 -29.20
C GLY A 163 2.79 14.56 -30.25
N ALA A 164 1.74 14.40 -31.05
CA ALA A 164 1.72 13.44 -32.14
C ALA A 164 2.43 14.02 -33.37
N ASN A 165 3.49 13.33 -33.83
CA ASN A 165 4.05 13.53 -35.16
C ASN A 165 3.19 12.77 -36.19
N GLU A 166 3.15 13.22 -37.45
CA GLU A 166 2.41 12.57 -38.55
C GLU A 166 2.80 11.09 -38.78
N THR A 167 3.93 10.65 -38.22
CA THR A 167 4.46 9.28 -38.30
C THR A 167 4.29 8.49 -36.99
N SER A 168 3.70 9.07 -35.96
CA SER A 168 3.48 8.39 -34.68
C SER A 168 2.41 7.34 -34.91
N GLN A 169 2.81 6.08 -35.07
CA GLN A 169 1.88 4.97 -34.89
C GLN A 169 1.17 5.20 -33.56
N GLU A 170 -0.16 5.26 -33.59
CA GLU A 170 -0.99 5.39 -32.40
C GLU A 170 -0.43 4.43 -31.36
N LEU A 171 0.10 4.98 -30.26
CA LEU A 171 0.57 4.18 -29.15
C LEU A 171 -0.65 3.41 -28.66
N ALA A 172 -0.74 2.13 -29.03
CA ALA A 172 -1.91 1.30 -28.78
C ALA A 172 -2.29 1.43 -27.31
N GLY A 173 -3.36 2.17 -27.06
CA GLY A 173 -3.91 2.34 -25.74
C GLY A 173 -4.44 0.99 -25.25
N PRO A 174 -4.63 0.82 -23.94
CA PRO A 174 -5.34 -0.36 -23.41
C PRO A 174 -6.76 -0.56 -23.99
N TRP A 175 -7.26 0.45 -24.70
CA TRP A 175 -8.56 0.51 -25.37
C TRP A 175 -8.48 0.23 -26.88
N ASP A 176 -7.29 0.25 -27.48
CA ASP A 176 -7.04 -0.05 -28.91
C ASP A 176 -6.82 -1.55 -29.11
N LYS A 177 -7.79 -2.34 -28.67
CA LYS A 177 -7.81 -3.76 -29.05
C LYS A 177 -8.23 -3.83 -30.53
N PRO A 178 -7.51 -4.59 -31.39
CA PRO A 178 -8.07 -4.93 -32.68
C PRO A 178 -9.38 -5.67 -32.43
N GLU A 179 -10.47 -5.15 -32.98
CA GLU A 179 -11.70 -5.92 -33.10
C GLU A 179 -11.30 -7.25 -33.76
N MET A 180 -11.33 -8.35 -32.99
CA MET A 180 -11.31 -9.67 -33.61
C MET A 180 -12.50 -9.66 -34.56
N GLU A 181 -12.22 -9.79 -35.86
CA GLU A 181 -13.22 -9.90 -36.91
C GLU A 181 -14.28 -10.91 -36.44
N ALA A 182 -15.42 -10.40 -36.00
CA ALA A 182 -16.57 -11.22 -35.71
C ALA A 182 -17.07 -11.70 -37.07
N ASP A 183 -17.03 -13.01 -37.28
CA ASP A 183 -17.62 -13.67 -38.43
C ASP A 183 -19.00 -13.04 -38.72
N VAL A 184 -19.10 -12.38 -39.88
CA VAL A 184 -20.32 -11.71 -40.33
C VAL A 184 -21.38 -12.77 -40.59
N VAL A 185 -22.28 -12.98 -39.63
CA VAL A 185 -23.58 -13.61 -39.89
C VAL A 185 -24.57 -12.49 -40.15
N GLU A 186 -24.89 -12.28 -41.43
CA GLU A 186 -25.92 -11.32 -41.85
C GLU A 186 -27.28 -11.67 -41.23
N ILE A 187 -27.82 -10.79 -40.39
CA ILE A 187 -29.25 -10.74 -40.10
C ILE A 187 -29.68 -9.27 -40.16
N GLY A 188 -30.59 -8.98 -41.09
CA GLY A 188 -30.91 -7.64 -41.54
C GLY A 188 -31.70 -6.76 -40.57
N HIS A 189 -31.57 -5.45 -40.82
CA HIS A 189 -32.52 -4.34 -40.61
C HIS A 189 -33.55 -4.49 -39.47
N ASN A 190 -33.42 -3.69 -38.40
CA ASN A 190 -34.07 -2.36 -38.29
C ASN A 190 -34.02 -1.83 -36.84
N GLN A 191 -33.64 -0.55 -36.73
CA GLN A 191 -34.03 0.44 -35.70
C GLN A 191 -33.37 0.41 -34.31
N GLU A 192 -32.87 1.60 -33.96
CA GLU A 192 -32.04 2.02 -32.82
C GLU A 192 -32.64 1.72 -31.43
N PRO A 193 -31.82 1.41 -30.41
CA PRO A 193 -32.21 1.65 -29.03
C PRO A 193 -31.84 3.08 -28.61
N LYS A 194 -32.88 3.88 -28.39
CA LYS A 194 -32.87 5.00 -27.45
C LYS A 194 -32.79 4.46 -26.02
N ASN A 195 -32.00 5.18 -25.21
CA ASN A 195 -31.91 5.15 -23.74
C ASN A 195 -31.01 4.11 -23.07
N PHE A 196 -30.02 4.68 -22.36
CA PHE A 196 -29.57 4.39 -21.01
C PHE A 196 -30.00 3.03 -20.43
N HIS A 197 -29.01 2.20 -20.09
CA HIS A 197 -28.98 1.49 -18.81
C HIS A 197 -27.55 1.00 -18.53
N CYS A 198 -26.93 1.54 -17.47
CA CYS A 198 -25.80 0.89 -16.82
C CYS A 198 -26.28 -0.45 -16.27
N LEU A 199 -25.79 -1.57 -16.78
CA LEU A 199 -25.93 -2.88 -16.13
C LEU A 199 -24.77 -3.76 -16.58
N PHE A 200 -23.76 -3.93 -15.74
CA PHE A 200 -22.97 -5.16 -15.64
C PHE A 200 -22.40 -5.29 -14.21
N PRO A 201 -22.14 -6.52 -13.77
CA PRO A 201 -22.70 -7.04 -12.54
C PRO A 201 -21.70 -7.03 -11.39
N LEU A 202 -22.22 -6.95 -10.17
CA LEU A 202 -21.57 -7.55 -9.01
C LEU A 202 -21.48 -9.04 -9.28
N ASN A 203 -20.27 -9.59 -9.27
CA ASN A 203 -20.07 -10.99 -8.93
C ASN A 203 -19.03 -11.05 -7.81
N ASP A 204 -19.40 -11.86 -6.83
CA ASP A 204 -18.90 -12.06 -5.46
C ASP A 204 -17.38 -12.18 -5.27
#